data_AF-A0A6I3H2W8-F1
#
_entry.id   AF-A0A6I3H2W8-F1
#
_cell.length_a   1.000
_cell.length_b   1.000
_cell.length_c   1.000
_cell.angle_alpha   90.00
_cell.angle_beta   90.00
_cell.angle_gamma   90.00
#
_symmetry.space_group_name_H-M   'P 1'
#
loop_
_entity.id
_entity.type
_entity.pdbx_description
1 polymer ?
#
loop_
_entity_poly.entity_id
_entity_poly.type
_entity_poly.pdbx_seq_one_letter_code
_entity_poly.pdbx_strand_id
1 'polypeptide(L)'
;MFEHVEQLVSEHAELEIAIADPSVHSDQGRARTLNRRYAEITPTVRAFKEWKQLGEDIAAAQEFLAEDPSFREEIVTITAQREEVEARLRELLIPRDPDDGRDVI
;
A
#
# COMPACT_ATOMS: atom_id res chain seq x y z
N MET A 1 -0.82 -2.81 -14.39
CA MET A 1 -1.61 -1.63 -13.98
C MET A 1 -0.87 -0.80 -12.91
N PHE A 2 -0.27 -1.40 -11.88
CA PHE A 2 0.42 -0.68 -10.79
C PHE A 2 1.94 -0.88 -10.75
N GLU A 3 2.61 -1.05 -11.89
CA GLU A 3 4.05 -1.36 -11.95
C GLU A 3 4.93 -0.32 -11.25
N HIS A 4 4.55 0.96 -11.28
CA HIS A 4 5.25 2.03 -10.57
C HIS A 4 5.13 1.94 -9.04
N VAL A 5 4.13 1.23 -8.52
CA VAL A 5 3.94 1.06 -7.07
C VAL A 5 4.95 0.07 -6.50
N GLU A 6 5.41 -0.91 -7.29
CA GLU A 6 6.47 -1.84 -6.87
C GLU A 6 7.77 -1.10 -6.52
N GLN A 7 8.07 0.01 -7.22
CA GLN A 7 9.21 0.86 -6.87
C GLN A 7 9.02 1.53 -5.51
N LEU A 8 7.80 2.02 -5.21
CA LEU A 8 7.47 2.59 -3.90
C LEU A 8 7.51 1.54 -2.78
N VAL A 9 7.18 0.29 -3.08
CA VAL A 9 7.30 -0.84 -2.13
C VAL A 9 8.77 -1.09 -1.80
N SER A 10 9.65 -1.13 -2.81
CA SER A 10 11.10 -1.27 -2.61
C SER A 10 11.66 -0.10 -1.80
N GLU A 11 11.31 1.13 -2.19
CA GLU A 11 11.72 2.35 -1.48
C GLU A 11 11.26 2.33 -0.01
N HIS A 12 10.02 1.93 0.26
CA HIS A 12 9.50 1.82 1.63
C HIS A 12 10.29 0.82 2.46
N ALA A 13 10.66 -0.33 1.90
CA ALA A 13 11.49 -1.32 2.61
C ALA A 13 12.90 -0.78 2.89
N GLU A 14 13.51 -0.08 1.93
CA GLU A 14 14.82 0.56 2.12
C GLU A 14 14.77 1.65 3.19
N LEU A 15 13.72 2.47 3.20
CA LEU A 15 13.49 3.50 4.22
C LEU A 15 13.27 2.88 5.60
N GLU A 16 12.52 1.79 5.70
CA GLU A 16 12.30 1.07 6.97
C GLU A 16 13.63 0.58 7.55
N ILE A 17 14.47 -0.02 6.73
CA ILE A 17 15.83 -0.46 7.12
C ILE A 17 16.69 0.73 7.54
N ALA A 18 16.67 1.81 6.77
CA ALA A 18 17.47 3.00 7.06
C ALA A 18 17.01 3.71 8.35
N ILE A 19 15.71 3.78 8.61
CA ILE A 19 15.16 4.39 9.84
C ILE A 19 15.51 3.54 11.07
N ALA A 20 15.60 2.21 10.93
CA ALA A 20 15.98 1.32 12.02
C ALA A 20 17.46 1.43 12.43
N ASP A 21 18.32 2.06 11.63
CA ASP A 21 19.73 2.27 11.95
C ASP A 21 19.89 3.36 13.05
N PRO A 22 20.45 3.02 14.24
CA PRO A 22 20.69 4.00 15.31
C PRO A 22 21.55 5.20 14.88
N SER A 23 22.42 5.02 13.89
CA SER A 23 23.28 6.08 13.36
C SER A 23 22.48 7.21 12.70
N VAL A 24 21.32 6.90 12.11
CA VAL A 24 20.42 7.90 11.53
C VAL A 24 19.87 8.84 12.58
N HIS A 25 19.65 8.35 13.81
CA HIS A 25 19.13 9.18 14.91
C HIS A 25 20.17 10.13 15.51
N SER A 26 21.45 9.99 15.16
CA SER A 26 22.48 10.97 15.51
C SER A 26 22.37 12.28 14.70
N ASP A 27 21.71 12.23 13.53
CA ASP A 27 21.38 13.39 12.70
C ASP A 27 19.86 13.57 12.62
N GLN A 28 19.35 14.51 13.41
CA GLN A 28 17.91 14.79 13.46
C GLN A 28 17.34 15.26 12.11
N GLY A 29 18.12 15.93 11.27
CA GLY A 29 17.68 16.40 9.95
C GLY A 29 17.50 15.26 8.98
N ARG A 30 18.47 14.34 8.94
CA ARG A 30 18.39 13.10 8.17
C ARG A 30 17.24 12.22 8.65
N ALA A 31 17.10 12.02 9.96
CA ALA A 31 16.01 11.24 10.54
C ALA A 31 14.63 11.81 10.15
N ARG A 32 14.42 13.13 10.24
CA ARG A 32 13.15 13.77 9.84
C ARG A 32 12.85 13.58 8.36
N THR A 33 13.86 13.68 7.50
CA THR A 33 13.70 13.53 6.04
C THR A 33 13.26 12.11 5.68
N LEU A 34 13.92 11.10 6.25
CA LEU A 34 13.59 9.69 6.02
C LEU A 34 12.20 9.34 6.55
N ASN A 35 11.88 9.76 7.78
CA ASN A 35 10.56 9.51 8.37
C ASN A 35 9.43 10.19 7.59
N ARG A 36 9.64 11.42 7.08
CA ARG A 36 8.65 12.11 6.24
C ARG A 36 8.37 11.33 4.97
N ARG A 37 9.42 10.92 4.23
CA ARG A 37 9.26 10.16 2.99
C ARG A 37 8.60 8.80 3.24
N TYR A 38 9.02 8.11 4.31
CA TYR A 38 8.39 6.85 4.73
C TYR A 38 6.89 7.03 4.97
N ALA A 39 6.51 8.05 5.75
CA ALA A 39 5.11 8.36 6.02
C ALA A 39 4.31 8.75 4.77
N GLU A 40 4.94 9.45 3.81
CA GLU A 40 4.33 9.87 2.55
C GLU A 40 3.94 8.67 1.67
N ILE A 41 4.82 7.68 1.54
CA ILE A 41 4.58 6.52 0.65
C ILE A 41 3.87 5.35 1.34
N THR A 42 3.84 5.33 2.68
CA THR A 42 3.21 4.26 3.48
C THR A 42 1.75 3.98 3.08
N PRO A 43 0.86 4.98 2.91
CA PRO A 43 -0.54 4.72 2.54
C PRO A 43 -0.66 3.97 1.21
N THR A 44 0.12 4.37 0.21
CA THR A 44 0.13 3.75 -1.13
C THR A 44 0.64 2.32 -1.07
N VAL A 45 1.75 2.09 -0.35
CA VAL A 45 2.33 0.74 -0.18
C VAL A 45 1.37 -0.19 0.56
N ARG A 46 0.66 0.31 1.59
CA ARG A 46 -0.34 -0.48 2.32
C ARG A 46 -1.52 -0.87 1.44
N ALA A 47 -2.12 0.10 0.74
CA ALA A 47 -3.25 -0.16 -0.16
C ALA A 47 -2.87 -1.14 -1.29
N PHE A 48 -1.65 -1.04 -1.82
CA PHE A 48 -1.17 -1.99 -2.83
C PHE A 48 -0.97 -3.41 -2.29
N LYS A 49 -0.37 -3.56 -1.11
CA LYS A 49 -0.24 -4.88 -0.45
C LYS A 49 -1.60 -5.51 -0.18
N GLU A 50 -2.56 -4.73 0.29
CA GLU A 50 -3.94 -5.16 0.52
C GLU A 50 -4.63 -5.59 -0.78
N TRP A 51 -4.54 -4.79 -1.85
CA TRP A 51 -5.09 -5.15 -3.17
C TRP A 51 -4.50 -6.44 -3.75
N LYS A 52 -3.20 -6.67 -3.52
CA LYS A 52 -2.51 -7.89 -3.94
C LYS A 52 -3.00 -9.09 -3.14
N GLN A 53 -3.08 -8.97 -1.81
CA GLN A 53 -3.57 -10.02 -0.92
C GLN A 53 -5.01 -10.42 -1.28
N LEU A 54 -5.92 -9.46 -1.47
CA LEU A 54 -7.31 -9.75 -1.87
C LEU A 54 -7.37 -10.48 -3.22
N GLY A 55 -6.43 -10.20 -4.13
CA GLY A 55 -6.31 -10.94 -5.39
C GLY A 55 -5.86 -12.39 -5.20
N GLU A 56 -4.91 -12.62 -4.29
CA GLU A 56 -4.47 -13.96 -3.89
C GLU A 56 -5.61 -14.73 -3.18
N ASP A 57 -6.36 -14.06 -2.31
CA ASP A 57 -7.52 -14.64 -1.60
C ASP A 57 -8.64 -15.02 -2.56
N ILE A 58 -8.94 -14.18 -3.57
CA ILE A 58 -9.90 -14.51 -4.64
C ILE A 58 -9.44 -15.76 -5.41
N ALA A 59 -8.15 -15.83 -5.77
CA ALA A 59 -7.62 -16.97 -6.49
C ALA A 59 -7.73 -18.26 -5.66
N ALA A 60 -7.37 -18.20 -4.37
CA ALA A 60 -7.52 -19.32 -3.45
C ALA A 60 -8.99 -19.76 -3.30
N ALA A 61 -9.92 -18.82 -3.13
CA ALA A 61 -11.35 -19.13 -3.03
C ALA A 61 -11.91 -19.75 -4.33
N GLN A 62 -11.40 -19.35 -5.50
CA GLN A 62 -11.77 -19.95 -6.78
C GLN A 62 -11.33 -21.42 -6.89
N GLU A 63 -10.20 -21.80 -6.28
CA GLU A 63 -9.74 -23.20 -6.26
C GLU A 63 -10.73 -24.12 -5.52
N PHE A 64 -11.36 -23.63 -4.44
CA PHE A 64 -12.32 -24.39 -3.64
C PHE A 64 -13.74 -24.42 -4.21
N LEU A 65 -14.06 -23.56 -5.19
CA LEU A 65 -15.42 -23.38 -5.70
C LEU A 65 -16.06 -24.65 -6.31
N ALA A 66 -15.23 -25.56 -6.83
CA ALA A 66 -15.69 -26.83 -7.40
C ALA A 66 -16.11 -27.84 -6.30
N GLU A 67 -15.53 -27.74 -5.11
CA GLU A 67 -15.78 -28.63 -3.97
C GLU A 67 -16.86 -28.06 -3.05
N ASP A 68 -16.88 -26.74 -2.88
CA ASP A 68 -17.87 -26.03 -2.07
C ASP A 68 -18.39 -24.77 -2.79
N PRO A 69 -19.62 -24.82 -3.35
CA PRO A 69 -20.25 -23.67 -4.00
C PRO A 69 -20.51 -22.47 -3.09
N SER A 70 -20.40 -22.60 -1.76
CA SER A 70 -20.59 -21.50 -0.80
C SER A 70 -19.54 -20.40 -0.95
N PHE A 71 -18.33 -20.75 -1.43
CA PHE A 71 -17.26 -19.79 -1.77
C PHE A 71 -17.67 -18.77 -2.83
N ARG A 72 -18.77 -18.99 -3.59
CA ARG A 72 -19.26 -18.01 -4.56
C ARG A 72 -19.60 -16.67 -3.89
N GLU A 73 -20.24 -16.69 -2.73
CA GLU A 73 -20.62 -15.47 -2.00
C GLU A 73 -19.38 -14.77 -1.42
N GLU A 74 -18.41 -15.55 -0.96
CA GLU A 74 -17.12 -15.05 -0.49
C GLU A 74 -16.32 -14.38 -1.61
N ILE A 75 -16.21 -15.00 -2.78
CA ILE A 75 -15.54 -14.42 -3.97
C ILE A 75 -16.18 -13.08 -4.33
N VAL A 76 -17.52 -12.98 -4.35
CA VAL A 76 -18.22 -11.73 -4.63
C VAL A 76 -17.86 -10.65 -3.61
N THR A 77 -17.83 -11.02 -2.33
CA THR A 77 -17.51 -10.11 -1.23
C THR A 77 -16.06 -9.59 -1.31
N ILE A 78 -15.10 -10.49 -1.47
CA ILE A 78 -13.67 -10.13 -1.56
C ILE A 78 -13.39 -9.34 -2.85
N THR A 79 -14.09 -9.66 -3.95
CA THR A 79 -13.98 -8.89 -5.20
C THR A 79 -14.44 -7.44 -5.02
N ALA A 80 -15.58 -7.22 -4.35
CA ALA A 80 -16.07 -5.87 -4.06
C ALA A 80 -15.07 -5.09 -3.18
N GLN A 81 -14.52 -5.73 -2.14
CA GLN A 81 -13.48 -5.12 -1.31
C GLN A 81 -12.23 -4.76 -2.13
N ARG A 82 -11.80 -5.65 -3.03
CA ARG A 82 -10.65 -5.41 -3.90
C ARG A 82 -10.87 -4.22 -4.83
N GLU A 83 -12.08 -4.05 -5.35
CA GLU A 83 -12.46 -2.89 -6.18
C GLU A 83 -12.42 -1.57 -5.38
N GLU A 84 -12.89 -1.58 -4.13
CA GLU A 84 -12.80 -0.42 -3.23
C GLU A 84 -11.33 -0.03 -2.93
N VAL A 85 -10.49 -1.02 -2.62
CA VAL A 85 -9.06 -0.80 -2.38
C VAL A 85 -8.36 -0.34 -3.66
N GLU A 86 -8.75 -0.86 -4.83
CA GLU A 86 -8.23 -0.41 -6.13
C GLU A 86 -8.56 1.06 -6.40
N ALA A 87 -9.80 1.49 -6.12
CA ALA A 87 -10.22 2.88 -6.26
C ALA A 87 -9.40 3.79 -5.34
N ARG A 88 -9.27 3.43 -4.07
CA ARG A 88 -8.43 4.16 -3.10
C ARG A 88 -6.96 4.21 -3.52
N LEU A 89 -6.41 3.11 -4.03
CA LEU A 89 -5.03 3.06 -4.52
C LEU A 89 -4.86 4.02 -5.71
N ARG A 90 -5.82 4.08 -6.63
CA ARG A 90 -5.77 5.05 -7.74
C ARG A 90 -5.76 6.49 -7.24
N GLU A 91 -6.59 6.83 -6.25
CA GLU A 91 -6.60 8.17 -5.65
C GLU A 91 -5.26 8.54 -5.01
N LEU A 92 -4.64 7.60 -4.31
CA LEU A 92 -3.32 7.79 -3.67
C LEU A 92 -2.17 7.97 -4.68
N LEU A 93 -2.34 7.51 -5.91
CA LEU A 93 -1.35 7.65 -6.99
C LEU A 93 -1.48 8.95 -7.78
N ILE A 94 -2.54 9.72 -7.56
CA ILE A 94 -2.65 11.06 -8.13
C ILE A 94 -1.58 11.92 -7.45
N PRO A 95 -0.65 12.53 -8.22
CA PRO A 95 0.34 13.43 -7.65
C PRO A 95 -0.38 14.52 -6.87
N ARG A 96 -0.12 14.61 -5.55
CA ARG A 96 -0.57 15.76 -4.76
C ARG A 96 0.20 16.99 -5.19
N ASP A 97 -0.49 18.12 -5.28
CA ASP A 97 0.14 19.39 -5.59
C ASP A 97 1.18 19.71 -4.48
N PRO A 98 2.41 20.18 -4.78
CA PRO A 98 3.37 20.59 -3.75
C PRO A 98 2.81 21.59 -2.72
N ASP A 99 1.74 22.30 -3.05
CA ASP A 99 1.03 23.21 -2.13
C ASP A 99 -0.09 22.53 -1.30
N ASP A 100 -0.54 21.32 -1.65
CA ASP A 100 -1.59 20.57 -0.90
C ASP A 100 -1.12 20.09 0.49
N GLY A 101 0.18 20.19 0.78
CA GLY A 101 0.76 19.86 2.09
C GLY A 101 0.92 21.05 3.04
N ARG A 102 0.53 22.26 2.62
CA ARG A 102 0.69 23.49 3.42
C ARG A 102 -0.67 24.07 3.79
N ASP A 103 -1.39 23.41 4.72
CA ASP A 103 -2.48 23.99 5.53
C ASP A 103 -3.03 22.87 6.46
N VAL A 104 -3.28 23.01 7.77
CA VAL A 104 -3.44 24.16 8.68
C VAL A 104 -3.05 23.69 10.12
N ILE A 105 -2.56 24.59 10.96
CA ILE A 105 -2.38 24.45 12.43
C ILE A 105 -3.74 24.47 13.13
#